data_AF-A0A536HG56-F1
#
_entry.id   AF-A0A536HG56-F1
#
_cell.length_a   1.000
_cell.length_b   1.000
_cell.length_c   1.000
_cell.angle_alpha   90.00
_cell.angle_beta   90.00
_cell.angle_gamma   90.00
#
_symmetry.space_group_name_H-M   'P 1'
#
loop_
_entity.id
_entity.type
_entity.pdbx_description
1 polymer ?
#
loop_
_entity_poly.entity_id
_entity_poly.type
_entity_poly.pdbx_seq_one_letter_code
_entity_poly.pdbx_strand_id
1 'polypeptide(L)'
;LGSSPQDIMATAVRHPGRIAHLLFQAQKLKFLAGIFGPVLGLSLISGFAVVLVIPTLALLLLSNYGPQSAFTSQYSAPLIPLVIGTSILGFARLRPSIQRPVAGAVLLSSLAFAYLFGDLPFSRHFQAANFQTEPRYAAFVHNLDLIPPAASVAAENNLTPHLSHRRYIYDIEFEGTQHAEYLALDFATFGHDPTRFEDQERTVESDGYQEIAEGDGLALFHRP
;
A
#
# COMPACT_ATOMS: atom_id res chain seq x y z
N LEU A 1 -17.05 5.73 -12.23
CA LEU A 1 -17.40 6.97 -12.99
C LEU A 1 -17.96 6.66 -14.39
N GLY A 2 -17.90 5.42 -14.85
CA GLY A 2 -18.36 4.96 -16.17
C GLY A 2 -17.58 3.68 -16.52
N SER A 3 -18.03 2.93 -17.51
CA SER A 3 -17.31 1.76 -18.04
C SER A 3 -16.39 2.11 -19.22
N SER A 4 -16.53 3.32 -19.78
CA SER A 4 -15.68 3.86 -20.85
C SER A 4 -15.19 5.29 -20.56
N PRO A 5 -14.11 5.77 -21.22
CA PRO A 5 -13.66 7.16 -21.10
C PRO A 5 -14.75 8.18 -21.46
N GLN A 6 -15.60 7.86 -22.43
CA GLN A 6 -16.72 8.72 -22.86
C GLN A 6 -17.78 8.84 -21.76
N ASP A 7 -18.09 7.73 -21.08
CA ASP A 7 -19.03 7.72 -19.95
C ASP A 7 -18.48 8.50 -18.76
N ILE A 8 -17.16 8.43 -18.53
CA ILE A 8 -16.49 9.20 -17.47
C ILE A 8 -16.63 10.70 -17.76
N MET A 9 -16.34 11.16 -18.99
CA MET A 9 -16.51 12.56 -19.38
C MET A 9 -17.99 13.00 -19.28
N ALA A 10 -18.91 12.18 -19.78
CA ALA A 10 -20.34 12.46 -19.69
C ALA A 10 -20.82 12.56 -18.24
N THR A 11 -20.34 11.67 -17.36
CA THR A 11 -20.65 11.70 -15.92
C THR A 11 -20.07 12.93 -15.24
N ALA A 12 -18.86 13.35 -15.62
CA ALA A 12 -18.24 14.56 -15.07
C ALA A 12 -19.06 15.82 -15.35
N VAL A 13 -19.62 15.92 -16.55
CA VAL A 13 -20.46 17.06 -16.95
C VAL A 13 -21.89 16.94 -16.42
N ARG A 14 -22.51 15.76 -16.51
CA ARG A 14 -23.93 15.56 -16.17
C ARG A 14 -24.19 15.37 -14.68
N HIS A 15 -23.19 14.92 -13.92
CA HIS A 15 -23.34 14.59 -12.50
C HIS A 15 -22.18 15.15 -11.64
N PRO A 16 -21.96 16.48 -11.64
CA PRO A 16 -20.87 17.11 -10.88
C PRO A 16 -20.98 16.83 -9.37
N GLY A 17 -22.20 16.67 -8.84
CA GLY A 17 -22.44 16.29 -7.45
C GLY A 17 -21.84 14.94 -7.04
N ARG A 18 -21.76 13.97 -7.97
CA ARG A 18 -21.09 12.68 -7.68
C ARG A 18 -19.58 12.86 -7.56
N ILE A 19 -18.97 13.68 -8.40
CA ILE A 19 -17.54 14.00 -8.30
C ILE A 19 -17.28 14.74 -7.00
N ALA A 20 -18.09 15.75 -6.67
CA ALA A 20 -17.96 16.46 -5.40
C ALA A 20 -18.05 15.49 -4.21
N HIS A 21 -19.08 14.63 -4.17
CA HIS A 21 -19.21 13.63 -3.09
C HIS A 21 -18.02 12.68 -3.04
N LEU A 22 -17.44 12.30 -4.18
CA LEU A 22 -16.23 11.49 -4.22
C LEU A 22 -15.04 12.25 -3.65
N LEU A 23 -14.84 13.53 -3.99
CA LEU A 23 -13.68 14.33 -3.57
C LEU A 23 -13.75 14.75 -2.10
N PHE A 24 -14.95 15.07 -1.58
CA PHE A 24 -15.15 15.59 -0.22
C PHE A 24 -15.39 14.48 0.83
N GLN A 25 -14.93 13.26 0.55
CA GLN A 25 -14.91 12.21 1.57
C GLN A 25 -13.89 12.52 2.66
N ALA A 26 -14.23 12.22 3.91
CA ALA A 26 -13.35 12.45 5.05
C ALA A 26 -11.95 11.85 4.87
N GLN A 27 -11.86 10.65 4.27
CA GLN A 27 -10.58 10.02 3.95
C GLN A 27 -9.73 10.85 2.97
N LYS A 28 -10.34 11.39 1.91
CA LYS A 28 -9.64 12.18 0.90
C LYS A 28 -9.22 13.55 1.41
N LEU A 29 -10.03 14.16 2.28
CA LEU A 29 -9.65 15.39 2.98
C LEU A 29 -8.47 15.15 3.92
N LYS A 30 -8.45 14.02 4.65
CA LYS A 30 -7.28 13.61 5.45
C LYS A 30 -6.05 13.36 4.58
N PHE A 31 -6.21 12.70 3.43
CA PHE A 31 -5.13 12.48 2.48
C PHE A 31 -4.54 13.81 1.96
N LEU A 32 -5.39 14.75 1.54
CA LEU A 32 -4.98 16.08 1.11
C LEU A 32 -4.25 16.85 2.21
N ALA A 33 -4.76 16.81 3.44
CA ALA A 33 -4.09 17.41 4.58
C ALA A 33 -2.74 16.74 4.86
N GLY A 34 -2.64 15.42 4.75
CA GLY A 34 -1.41 14.66 4.95
C GLY A 34 -0.35 14.92 3.89
N ILE A 35 -0.73 15.06 2.62
CA ILE A 35 0.25 15.25 1.53
C ILE A 35 0.71 16.72 1.42
N PHE A 36 -0.19 17.69 1.60
CA PHE A 36 0.14 19.12 1.46
C PHE A 36 0.45 19.83 2.78
N GLY A 37 -0.02 19.29 3.90
CA GLY A 37 0.19 19.85 5.24
C GLY A 37 1.67 20.04 5.62
N PRO A 38 2.55 19.03 5.47
CA PRO A 38 3.97 19.13 5.82
C PRO A 38 4.70 20.29 5.14
N VAL A 39 4.26 20.64 3.92
CA VAL A 39 4.81 21.72 3.08
C VAL A 39 3.97 22.99 3.12
N LEU A 40 3.02 23.09 4.06
CA LEU A 40 2.10 24.23 4.24
C LEU A 40 1.35 24.64 2.97
N GLY A 41 1.06 23.69 2.08
CA GLY A 41 0.38 23.95 0.82
C GLY A 41 1.19 24.78 -0.19
N LEU A 42 2.51 24.95 0.00
CA LEU A 42 3.36 25.74 -0.91
C LEU A 42 3.31 25.26 -2.36
N SER A 43 3.08 23.97 -2.58
CA SER A 43 2.82 23.38 -3.90
C SER A 43 1.73 24.13 -4.70
N LEU A 44 0.68 24.63 -4.03
CA LEU A 44 -0.45 25.29 -4.67
C LEU A 44 -0.11 26.68 -5.24
N ILE A 45 0.94 27.33 -4.73
CA ILE A 45 1.40 28.65 -5.19
C ILE A 45 2.61 28.57 -6.13
N SER A 46 2.92 27.38 -6.65
CA SER A 46 4.05 27.11 -7.54
C SER A 46 3.87 27.63 -8.99
N GLY A 47 2.85 28.45 -9.23
CA GLY A 47 2.48 28.94 -10.56
C GLY A 47 2.07 27.80 -11.49
N PHE A 48 2.54 27.81 -12.74
CA PHE A 48 2.20 26.78 -13.71
C PHE A 48 2.70 25.38 -13.34
N ALA A 49 3.71 25.27 -12.47
CA ALA A 49 4.26 23.98 -12.07
C ALA A 49 3.25 23.11 -11.30
N VAL A 50 2.20 23.70 -10.70
CA VAL A 50 1.12 22.96 -10.03
C VAL A 50 0.43 21.97 -10.97
N VAL A 51 0.44 22.24 -12.28
CA VAL A 51 -0.11 21.35 -13.31
C VAL A 51 0.52 19.96 -13.25
N LEU A 52 1.78 19.83 -12.81
CA LEU A 52 2.45 18.54 -12.67
C LEU A 52 1.80 17.64 -11.61
N VAL A 53 1.19 18.23 -10.58
CA VAL A 53 0.56 17.51 -9.46
C VAL A 53 -0.84 17.01 -9.85
N ILE A 54 -1.52 17.72 -10.76
CA ILE A 54 -2.94 17.51 -11.06
C ILE A 54 -3.26 16.09 -11.56
N PRO A 55 -2.55 15.50 -12.55
CA PRO A 55 -2.94 14.19 -13.09
C PRO A 55 -2.87 13.08 -12.04
N THR A 56 -1.76 13.02 -11.30
CA THR A 56 -1.55 12.02 -10.25
C THR A 56 -2.54 12.23 -9.11
N LEU A 57 -2.74 13.47 -8.66
CA LEU A 57 -3.70 13.78 -7.61
C LEU A 57 -5.14 13.42 -8.03
N ALA A 58 -5.52 13.74 -9.28
CA ALA A 58 -6.84 13.42 -9.81
C ALA A 58 -7.07 11.90 -9.85
N LEU A 59 -6.06 11.12 -10.27
CA LEU A 59 -6.15 9.65 -10.26
C LEU A 59 -6.42 9.12 -8.85
N LEU A 60 -5.63 9.54 -7.86
CA LEU A 60 -5.77 9.09 -6.47
C LEU A 60 -7.10 9.53 -5.84
N LEU A 61 -7.59 10.73 -6.17
CA LEU A 61 -8.84 11.26 -5.62
C LEU A 61 -10.10 10.80 -6.37
N LEU A 62 -10.03 10.43 -7.65
CA LEU A 62 -11.19 9.94 -8.40
C LEU A 62 -11.40 8.43 -8.22
N SER A 63 -10.39 7.71 -7.76
CA SER A 63 -10.51 6.31 -7.40
C SER A 63 -11.49 6.09 -6.24
N ASN A 64 -12.22 4.97 -6.30
CA ASN A 64 -13.01 4.43 -5.20
C ASN A 64 -12.28 3.29 -4.47
N TYR A 65 -11.06 2.95 -4.90
CA TYR A 65 -10.22 1.98 -4.22
C TYR A 65 -9.51 2.66 -3.04
N GLY A 66 -9.93 2.33 -1.81
CA GLY A 66 -9.51 2.99 -0.57
C GLY A 66 -8.00 3.21 -0.43
N PRO A 67 -7.14 2.20 -0.73
CA PRO A 67 -5.68 2.34 -0.65
C PRO A 67 -5.07 3.45 -1.52
N GLN A 68 -5.73 3.91 -2.59
CA GLN A 68 -5.18 5.00 -3.42
C GLN A 68 -5.14 6.35 -2.69
N SER A 69 -6.06 6.58 -1.75
CA SER A 69 -6.09 7.78 -0.92
C SER A 69 -5.71 7.48 0.53
N ALA A 70 -4.73 6.60 0.72
CA ALA A 70 -4.18 6.24 2.02
C ALA A 70 -2.65 6.27 1.99
N PHE A 71 -2.04 6.49 3.15
CA PHE A 71 -0.58 6.42 3.34
C PHE A 71 -0.10 5.05 3.81
N THR A 72 -1.04 4.12 4.04
CA THR A 72 -0.76 2.72 4.40
C THR A 72 -0.37 1.86 3.19
N SER A 73 -0.30 2.46 1.99
CA SER A 73 0.03 1.77 0.75
C SER A 73 0.85 2.69 -0.18
N GLN A 74 1.55 2.06 -1.12
CA GLN A 74 2.51 2.69 -2.03
C GLN A 74 1.91 3.61 -3.10
N TYR A 75 0.59 3.60 -3.30
CA TYR A 75 -0.08 4.32 -4.39
C TYR A 75 0.18 5.84 -4.38
N SER A 76 0.40 6.42 -3.21
CA SER A 76 0.69 7.85 -3.07
C SER A 76 2.16 8.21 -3.36
N ALA A 77 3.07 7.23 -3.43
CA ALA A 77 4.51 7.46 -3.58
C ALA A 77 4.89 8.33 -4.79
N PRO A 78 4.28 8.18 -5.99
CA PRO A 78 4.59 9.04 -7.13
C PRO A 78 4.20 10.51 -6.94
N LEU A 79 3.21 10.80 -6.08
CA LEU A 79 2.75 12.17 -5.82
C LEU A 79 3.73 12.96 -4.94
N ILE A 80 4.42 12.27 -4.02
CA ILE A 80 5.35 12.88 -3.05
C ILE A 80 6.43 13.77 -3.71
N PRO A 81 7.24 13.28 -4.67
CA PRO A 81 8.28 14.11 -5.27
C PRO A 81 7.71 15.31 -6.04
N LEU A 82 6.51 15.18 -6.63
CA LEU A 82 5.84 16.27 -7.33
C LEU A 82 5.42 17.38 -6.36
N VAL A 83 4.84 17.00 -5.21
CA VAL A 83 4.45 17.94 -4.15
C VAL A 83 5.67 18.64 -3.57
N ILE A 84 6.74 17.90 -3.28
CA ILE A 84 8.00 18.49 -2.77
C ILE A 84 8.59 19.45 -3.81
N GLY A 85 8.77 19.00 -5.06
CA GLY A 85 9.36 19.82 -6.12
C GLY A 85 8.58 21.10 -6.40
N THR A 86 7.25 21.01 -6.49
CA THR A 86 6.40 22.20 -6.65
C THR A 86 6.40 23.09 -5.41
N SER A 87 6.51 22.53 -4.20
CA SER A 87 6.62 23.33 -2.97
C SER A 87 7.89 24.17 -2.93
N ILE A 88 9.02 23.66 -3.45
CA ILE A 88 10.26 24.44 -3.60
C ILE A 88 10.03 25.64 -4.54
N LEU A 89 9.34 25.41 -5.67
CA LEU A 89 8.99 26.48 -6.61
C LEU A 89 7.97 27.48 -6.03
N GLY A 90 7.07 27.02 -5.18
CA GLY A 90 6.14 27.88 -4.43
C GLY A 90 6.88 28.73 -3.40
N PHE A 91 7.82 28.13 -2.67
CA PHE A 91 8.68 28.83 -1.72
C PHE A 91 9.52 29.92 -2.39
N ALA A 92 10.10 29.64 -3.56
CA ALA A 92 10.91 30.59 -4.32
C ALA A 92 10.13 31.85 -4.77
N ARG A 93 8.79 31.77 -4.86
CA ARG A 93 7.93 32.91 -5.21
C ARG A 93 7.60 33.82 -4.03
N LEU A 94 7.92 33.40 -2.81
CA LEU A 94 7.71 34.21 -1.62
C LEU A 94 8.66 35.41 -1.58
N ARG A 95 8.20 36.52 -1.00
CA ARG A 95 9.04 37.69 -0.77
C ARG A 95 10.23 37.31 0.11
N PRO A 96 11.46 37.80 -0.14
CA PRO A 96 12.64 37.44 0.66
C PRO A 96 12.47 37.66 2.17
N SER A 97 11.70 38.69 2.56
CA SER A 97 11.43 39.01 3.97
C SER A 97 10.68 37.92 4.73
N ILE A 98 9.89 37.08 4.05
CA ILE A 98 9.08 36.02 4.67
C ILE A 98 9.63 34.62 4.44
N GLN A 99 10.65 34.44 3.60
CA GLN A 99 11.21 33.12 3.29
C GLN A 99 11.76 32.44 4.55
N ARG A 100 12.52 33.15 5.38
CA ARG A 100 13.08 32.59 6.63
C ARG A 100 12.01 32.08 7.60
N PRO A 101 11.01 32.89 8.02
CA PRO A 101 9.97 32.39 8.91
C PRO A 101 9.13 31.28 8.27
N VAL A 102 8.86 31.33 6.96
CA VAL A 102 8.14 30.26 6.27
C VAL A 102 8.95 28.97 6.23
N ALA A 103 10.26 29.02 5.98
CA ALA A 103 11.12 27.83 6.03
C ALA A 103 11.11 27.19 7.43
N GLY A 104 11.18 28.01 8.48
CA GLY A 104 11.02 27.53 9.86
C GLY A 104 9.65 26.89 10.09
N ALA A 105 8.57 27.50 9.60
CA ALA A 105 7.22 26.94 9.71
C ALA A 105 7.04 25.63 8.94
N VAL A 106 7.62 25.51 7.74
CA VAL A 106 7.62 24.26 6.95
C VAL A 106 8.37 23.17 7.69
N LEU A 107 9.53 23.47 8.28
CA LEU A 107 10.28 22.51 9.08
C LEU A 107 9.48 22.04 10.29
N LEU A 108 8.89 22.96 11.06
CA LEU A 108 8.04 22.63 12.20
C LEU A 108 6.81 21.81 11.79
N SER A 109 6.17 22.17 10.67
CA SER A 109 5.04 21.43 10.12
C SER A 109 5.44 20.03 9.69
N SER A 110 6.54 19.89 8.95
CA SER A 110 7.07 18.60 8.53
C SER A 110 7.39 17.69 9.72
N LEU A 111 8.03 18.24 10.77
CA LEU A 111 8.29 17.52 12.02
C LEU A 111 7.00 17.13 12.74
N ALA A 112 6.02 18.03 12.80
CA ALA A 112 4.72 17.74 13.42
C ALA A 112 3.97 16.63 12.68
N PHE A 113 3.95 16.66 11.34
CA PHE A 113 3.31 15.60 10.55
C PHE A 113 4.07 14.27 10.64
N ALA A 114 5.41 14.30 10.63
CA ALA A 114 6.22 13.11 10.85
C ALA A 114 5.92 12.50 12.23
N TYR A 115 5.87 13.31 13.28
CA TYR A 115 5.53 12.83 14.62
C TYR A 115 4.09 12.30 14.72
N LEU A 116 3.11 13.01 14.16
CA LEU A 116 1.69 12.68 14.33
C LEU A 116 1.23 11.51 13.47
N PHE A 117 1.80 11.33 12.28
CA PHE A 117 1.29 10.40 11.26
C PHE A 117 2.36 9.45 10.69
N GLY A 118 3.63 9.64 11.01
CA GLY A 118 4.72 8.79 10.52
C GLY A 118 4.93 7.55 11.39
N ASP A 119 5.68 6.61 10.82
CA ASP A 119 6.13 5.36 11.46
C ASP A 119 7.65 5.37 11.73
N LEU A 120 8.28 6.54 11.69
CA LEU A 120 9.70 6.70 12.02
C LEU A 120 9.93 6.60 13.53
N PRO A 121 11.15 6.27 14.00
CA PRO A 121 11.50 6.38 15.41
C PRO A 121 11.07 7.74 15.98
N PHE A 122 10.55 7.74 17.21
CA PHE A 122 9.97 8.90 17.91
C PHE A 122 8.61 9.39 17.42
N SER A 123 8.07 8.83 16.33
CA SER A 123 6.69 9.13 15.89
C SER A 123 5.67 8.44 16.78
N ARG A 124 4.46 9.00 16.85
CA ARG A 124 3.36 8.52 17.70
C ARG A 124 2.93 7.08 17.38
N HIS A 125 3.04 6.68 16.12
CA HIS A 125 2.63 5.35 15.64
C HIS A 125 3.78 4.35 15.53
N PHE A 126 5.00 4.74 15.92
CA PHE A 126 6.16 3.87 15.85
C PHE A 126 5.98 2.60 16.70
N GLN A 127 6.06 1.45 16.05
CA GLN A 127 6.05 0.15 16.69
C GLN A 127 7.33 -0.60 16.29
N ALA A 128 8.24 -0.75 17.25
CA ALA A 128 9.52 -1.44 17.00
C ALA A 128 9.34 -2.88 16.52
N ALA A 129 8.25 -3.54 16.93
CA ALA A 129 7.88 -4.88 16.49
C ALA A 129 7.73 -5.00 14.96
N ASN A 130 7.26 -3.94 14.28
CA ASN A 130 7.11 -3.94 12.81
C ASN A 130 8.45 -3.99 12.06
N PHE A 131 9.56 -3.75 12.76
CA PHE A 131 10.92 -3.77 12.20
C PHE A 131 11.73 -4.99 12.68
N GLN A 132 11.07 -5.96 13.31
CA GLN A 132 11.68 -7.20 13.76
C GLN A 132 11.04 -8.36 12.99
N THR A 133 11.85 -9.38 12.67
CA THR A 133 11.31 -10.61 12.11
C THR A 133 10.42 -11.29 13.13
N GLU A 134 9.20 -11.62 12.73
CA GLU A 134 8.27 -12.36 13.59
C GLU A 134 8.83 -13.76 13.90
N PRO A 135 8.79 -14.22 15.17
CA PRO A 135 9.34 -15.52 15.55
C PRO A 135 8.80 -16.71 14.73
N ARG A 136 7.51 -16.69 14.37
CA ARG A 136 6.87 -17.74 13.55
C ARG A 136 7.51 -17.87 12.16
N TYR A 137 7.81 -16.75 11.50
CA TYR A 137 8.50 -16.77 10.21
C TYR A 137 9.94 -17.23 10.34
N ALA A 138 10.66 -16.76 11.36
CA ALA A 138 12.04 -17.18 11.61
C ALA A 138 12.13 -18.70 11.84
N ALA A 139 11.14 -19.29 12.51
CA ALA A 139 11.04 -20.72 12.72
C ALA A 139 10.61 -21.49 11.46
N PHE A 140 9.82 -20.89 10.56
CA PHE A 140 9.24 -21.61 9.41
C PHE A 140 10.02 -21.48 8.10
N VAL A 141 10.73 -20.37 7.87
CA VAL A 141 11.26 -20.02 6.53
C VAL A 141 12.17 -21.09 5.92
N HIS A 142 12.88 -21.87 6.73
CA HIS A 142 13.75 -22.96 6.25
C HIS A 142 12.96 -24.13 5.64
N ASN A 143 11.69 -24.30 5.99
CA ASN A 143 10.83 -25.31 5.37
C ASN A 143 10.58 -25.00 3.89
N LEU A 144 10.70 -23.73 3.47
CA LEU A 144 10.56 -23.34 2.06
C LEU A 144 11.69 -23.90 1.18
N ASP A 145 12.82 -24.31 1.77
CA ASP A 145 13.92 -24.96 1.05
C ASP A 145 13.57 -26.40 0.62
N LEU A 146 12.51 -26.99 1.16
CA LEU A 146 11.99 -28.30 0.72
C LEU A 146 11.41 -28.25 -0.70
N ILE A 147 11.05 -27.06 -1.17
CA ILE A 147 10.45 -26.87 -2.49
C ILE A 147 11.57 -26.91 -3.55
N PRO A 148 11.56 -27.84 -4.54
CA PRO A 148 12.57 -27.90 -5.58
C PRO A 148 12.64 -26.62 -6.43
N PRO A 149 13.82 -26.15 -6.87
CA PRO A 149 13.97 -24.87 -7.59
C PRO A 149 13.13 -24.73 -8.88
N ALA A 150 12.78 -25.85 -9.52
CA ALA A 150 12.00 -25.88 -10.75
C ALA A 150 10.49 -26.07 -10.53
N ALA A 151 10.06 -26.38 -9.30
CA ALA A 151 8.66 -26.64 -8.98
C ALA A 151 7.85 -25.34 -9.01
N SER A 152 6.60 -25.47 -9.43
CA SER A 152 5.58 -24.42 -9.34
C SER A 152 5.07 -24.27 -7.91
N VAL A 153 4.87 -23.03 -7.48
CA VAL A 153 4.43 -22.70 -6.12
C VAL A 153 3.29 -21.70 -6.17
N ALA A 154 2.27 -21.89 -5.33
CA ALA A 154 1.37 -20.80 -4.98
C ALA A 154 1.53 -20.49 -3.49
N ALA A 155 1.54 -19.22 -3.12
CA ALA A 155 1.77 -18.80 -1.75
C ALA A 155 0.84 -17.65 -1.36
N GLU A 156 0.56 -17.52 -0.06
CA GLU A 156 -0.08 -16.32 0.49
C GLU A 156 0.86 -15.12 0.40
N ASN A 157 0.31 -13.90 0.33
CA ASN A 157 1.05 -12.69 -0.07
C ASN A 157 2.27 -12.36 0.80
N ASN A 158 2.28 -12.76 2.07
CA ASN A 158 3.46 -12.57 2.93
C ASN A 158 4.62 -13.53 2.61
N LEU A 159 4.35 -14.66 1.95
CA LEU A 159 5.33 -15.67 1.57
C LEU A 159 5.74 -15.57 0.09
N THR A 160 4.86 -15.05 -0.78
CA THR A 160 5.11 -14.88 -2.22
C THR A 160 6.45 -14.18 -2.54
N PRO A 161 6.83 -13.06 -1.88
CA PRO A 161 8.11 -12.39 -2.15
C PRO A 161 9.34 -13.26 -1.84
N HIS A 162 9.26 -14.13 -0.82
CA HIS A 162 10.35 -15.04 -0.45
C HIS A 162 10.58 -16.12 -1.52
N LEU A 163 9.53 -16.45 -2.28
CA LEU A 163 9.53 -17.47 -3.33
C LEU A 163 9.58 -16.86 -4.75
N SER A 164 9.74 -15.54 -4.87
CA SER A 164 9.73 -14.81 -6.15
C SER A 164 10.87 -15.18 -7.11
N HIS A 165 11.89 -15.91 -6.64
CA HIS A 165 12.98 -16.45 -7.45
C HIS A 165 12.58 -17.69 -8.26
N ARG A 166 11.37 -18.24 -8.07
CA ARG A 166 10.85 -19.37 -8.85
C ARG A 166 10.30 -18.92 -10.19
N ARG A 167 10.41 -19.81 -11.18
CA ARG A 167 9.88 -19.56 -12.53
C ARG A 167 8.36 -19.43 -12.54
N TYR A 168 7.68 -20.24 -11.73
CA TYR A 168 6.23 -20.22 -11.56
C TYR A 168 5.91 -20.05 -10.08
N ILE A 169 5.49 -18.83 -9.75
CA ILE A 169 5.05 -18.42 -8.42
C ILE A 169 3.75 -17.65 -8.59
N TYR A 170 2.73 -18.02 -7.82
CA TYR A 170 1.40 -17.43 -7.88
C TYR A 170 0.98 -16.92 -6.51
N ASP A 171 0.34 -15.77 -6.49
CA ASP A 171 -0.25 -15.24 -5.26
C ASP A 171 -1.66 -15.82 -5.09
N ILE A 172 -1.88 -16.60 -4.02
CA ILE A 172 -3.15 -17.30 -3.80
C ILE A 172 -4.32 -16.33 -3.70
N GLU A 173 -4.11 -15.14 -3.13
CA GLU A 173 -5.16 -14.15 -2.87
C GLU A 173 -5.71 -13.53 -4.17
N PHE A 174 -4.89 -13.46 -5.21
CA PHE A 174 -5.23 -12.81 -6.48
C PHE A 174 -5.40 -13.79 -7.64
N GLU A 175 -4.64 -14.88 -7.64
CA GLU A 175 -4.56 -15.85 -8.74
C GLU A 175 -5.14 -17.21 -8.35
N GLY A 176 -5.30 -17.49 -7.06
CA GLY A 176 -5.63 -18.83 -6.56
C GLY A 176 -4.45 -19.79 -6.65
N THR A 177 -4.68 -21.08 -6.38
CA THR A 177 -3.61 -22.08 -6.29
C THR A 177 -2.95 -22.41 -7.63
N GLN A 178 -3.61 -22.11 -8.76
CA GLN A 178 -3.15 -22.41 -10.12
C GLN A 178 -2.70 -23.87 -10.35
N HIS A 179 -3.19 -24.81 -9.53
CA HIS A 179 -2.71 -26.20 -9.50
C HIS A 179 -1.18 -26.29 -9.37
N ALA A 180 -0.55 -25.42 -8.58
CA ALA A 180 0.87 -25.50 -8.28
C ALA A 180 1.25 -26.84 -7.64
N GLU A 181 2.52 -27.23 -7.75
CA GLU A 181 3.02 -28.44 -7.08
C GLU A 181 3.11 -28.26 -5.55
N TYR A 182 3.37 -27.03 -5.11
CA TYR A 182 3.48 -26.69 -3.69
C TYR A 182 2.59 -25.50 -3.33
N LEU A 183 2.02 -25.53 -2.12
CA LEU A 183 1.28 -24.41 -1.55
C LEU A 183 1.90 -23.98 -0.22
N ALA A 184 2.20 -22.69 -0.07
CA ALA A 184 2.70 -22.13 1.18
C ALA A 184 1.64 -21.19 1.79
N LEU A 185 1.04 -21.61 2.90
CA LEU A 185 -0.10 -20.94 3.54
C LEU A 185 0.34 -20.13 4.76
N ASP A 186 -0.37 -19.03 5.02
CA ASP A 186 -0.15 -18.12 6.14
C ASP A 186 -1.47 -17.54 6.65
N PHE A 187 -1.83 -17.85 7.89
CA PHE A 187 -3.07 -17.37 8.52
C PHE A 187 -3.19 -15.84 8.67
N ALA A 188 -2.10 -15.10 8.47
CA ALA A 188 -2.10 -13.64 8.54
C ALA A 188 -2.98 -13.03 7.44
N THR A 189 -3.18 -13.75 6.33
CA THR A 189 -4.15 -13.38 5.27
C THR A 189 -5.58 -13.26 5.83
N PHE A 190 -5.91 -14.02 6.87
CA PHE A 190 -7.20 -13.98 7.58
C PHE A 190 -7.18 -13.13 8.85
N GLY A 191 -6.16 -12.30 9.04
CA GLY A 191 -6.00 -11.54 10.28
C GLY A 191 -5.72 -12.43 11.49
N HIS A 192 -4.99 -13.53 11.28
CA HIS A 192 -4.63 -14.52 12.30
C HIS A 192 -5.83 -15.28 12.89
N ASP A 193 -6.86 -15.53 12.08
CA ASP A 193 -8.01 -16.36 12.46
C ASP A 193 -7.68 -17.85 12.28
N PRO A 194 -7.47 -18.61 13.37
CA PRO A 194 -7.06 -20.02 13.28
C PRO A 194 -8.15 -20.91 12.68
N THR A 195 -9.43 -20.61 12.92
CA THR A 195 -10.52 -21.42 12.40
C THR A 195 -10.61 -21.33 10.88
N ARG A 196 -10.41 -20.13 10.33
CA ARG A 196 -10.37 -19.94 8.87
C ARG A 196 -9.15 -20.60 8.24
N PHE A 197 -8.02 -20.57 8.94
CA PHE A 197 -6.80 -21.24 8.49
C PHE A 197 -7.00 -22.76 8.42
N GLU A 198 -7.52 -23.37 9.49
CA GLU A 198 -7.85 -24.80 9.51
C GLU A 198 -8.86 -25.19 8.42
N ASP A 199 -9.84 -24.33 8.13
CA ASP A 199 -10.78 -24.55 7.02
C ASP A 199 -10.07 -24.53 5.65
N GLN A 200 -9.09 -23.64 5.46
CA GLN A 200 -8.29 -23.59 4.24
C GLN A 200 -7.40 -24.82 4.11
N GLU A 201 -6.74 -25.24 5.18
CA GLU A 201 -5.90 -26.46 5.19
C GLU A 201 -6.73 -27.69 4.82
N ARG A 202 -7.90 -27.88 5.45
CA ARG A 202 -8.83 -28.97 5.09
C ARG A 202 -9.25 -28.93 3.61
N THR A 203 -9.46 -27.74 3.07
CA THR A 203 -9.80 -27.57 1.65
C THR A 203 -8.65 -28.00 0.76
N VAL A 204 -7.43 -27.55 1.08
CA VAL A 204 -6.20 -27.90 0.35
C VAL A 204 -5.91 -29.41 0.41
N GLU A 205 -6.09 -30.04 1.56
CA GLU A 205 -5.97 -31.50 1.71
C GLU A 205 -6.99 -32.24 0.84
N SER A 206 -8.24 -31.77 0.82
CA SER A 206 -9.30 -32.37 0.00
C SER A 206 -9.02 -32.26 -1.51
N ASP A 207 -8.23 -31.27 -1.92
CA ASP A 207 -7.75 -31.08 -3.28
C ASP A 207 -6.53 -31.97 -3.64
N GLY A 208 -6.13 -32.86 -2.72
CA GLY A 208 -5.11 -33.89 -2.93
C GLY A 208 -3.69 -33.47 -2.56
N TYR A 209 -3.53 -32.32 -1.89
CA TYR A 209 -2.24 -31.93 -1.32
C TYR A 209 -2.00 -32.63 0.02
N GLN A 210 -0.73 -32.83 0.35
CA GLN A 210 -0.28 -33.38 1.63
C GLN A 210 0.57 -32.35 2.33
N GLU A 211 0.31 -32.13 3.62
CA GLU A 211 1.16 -31.28 4.44
C GLU A 211 2.55 -31.91 4.59
N ILE A 212 3.59 -31.11 4.40
CA ILE A 212 4.99 -31.53 4.52
C ILE A 212 5.76 -30.71 5.57
N ALA A 213 5.22 -29.58 6.01
CA ALA A 213 5.72 -28.83 7.15
C ALA A 213 4.64 -27.93 7.77
N GLU A 214 4.69 -27.80 9.09
CA GLU A 214 3.79 -26.96 9.90
C GLU A 214 4.60 -25.91 10.68
N GLY A 215 3.99 -24.78 10.97
CA GLY A 215 4.47 -23.75 11.87
C GLY A 215 3.31 -23.00 12.50
N ASP A 216 3.61 -22.05 13.39
CA ASP A 216 2.58 -21.22 14.04
C ASP A 216 1.83 -20.37 13.00
N GLY A 217 0.63 -20.83 12.61
CA GLY A 217 -0.20 -20.22 11.57
C GLY A 217 0.43 -20.24 10.17
N LEU A 218 1.30 -21.21 9.90
CA LEU A 218 2.04 -21.36 8.64
C LEU A 218 2.06 -22.82 8.25
N ALA A 219 1.86 -23.13 6.97
CA ALA A 219 1.90 -24.51 6.51
C ALA A 219 2.45 -24.61 5.10
N LEU A 220 3.11 -25.74 4.80
CA LEU A 220 3.63 -26.06 3.48
C LEU A 220 3.04 -27.38 3.03
N PHE A 221 2.41 -27.35 1.86
CA PHE A 221 1.74 -28.47 1.24
C PHE A 221 2.40 -28.83 -0.08
N HIS A 222 2.35 -30.12 -0.44
CA HIS A 222 2.84 -30.67 -1.70
C HIS A 222 1.81 -31.60 -2.31
N ARG A 223 1.61 -31.51 -3.63
CA ARG A 223 0.79 -32.46 -4.37
C ARG A 223 1.67 -33.46 -5.11
N PRO A 224 1.63 -34.76 -4.73
CA PRO A 224 2.44 -35.80 -5.35
C PRO A 224 2.06 -36.13 -6.81
#